data_AF-A0AAD8CM11-F1
#
_entry.id   AF-A0AAD8CM11-F1
#
_cell.length_a   1.000
_cell.length_b   1.000
_cell.length_c   1.000
_cell.angle_alpha   90.00
_cell.angle_beta   90.00
_cell.angle_gamma   90.00
#
_symmetry.space_group_name_H-M   'P 1'
#
loop_
_entity.id
_entity.type
_entity.pdbx_description
1 polymer ?
#
loop_
_entity_poly.entity_id
_entity_poly.type
_entity_poly.pdbx_seq_one_letter_code
_entity_poly.pdbx_strand_id
1 'polypeptide(L)'
;MFPEQKQGYTYEEYKVTADWLRANTEHRPLIAIICGSGLGGLAEILKDQKVFSYSDIPNFLQSTVQGHAGRLVFGTLNGKSCVCMQGRFHMYEGYPIWQITFPIRVFQLLGVQTAIVTNAAGGLNEDYEVGDMMLIKDHLNLPGFAGNSPLVGPNDERFGPRFPCMSDAYDRDLRKLAQTVARELGFSDFLKEGVYSVVGGPSFETIAECQMLKRLGADAVGMSTVHEVIVARHCGMRVFGLSLITNKAVMDYDSKSKANHEEVLQTGRERASQLERMISSFVERLEHNNNV
;
A
#
# COMPACT_ATOMS: atom_id res chain seq x y z
N MET A 1 15.20 -32.07 14.05
CA MET A 1 15.95 -31.09 13.22
C MET A 1 14.90 -30.23 12.57
N PHE A 2 14.71 -28.99 13.05
CA PHE A 2 13.81 -28.06 12.38
C PHE A 2 14.40 -27.79 10.98
N PRO A 3 13.61 -27.82 9.89
CA PRO A 3 14.13 -27.43 8.59
C PRO A 3 14.73 -26.04 8.70
N GLU A 4 15.87 -25.80 8.04
CA GLU A 4 16.42 -24.44 7.92
C GLU A 4 15.31 -23.54 7.38
N GLN A 5 14.72 -22.73 8.26
CA GLN A 5 13.69 -21.80 7.85
C GLN A 5 14.37 -20.75 7.00
N LYS A 6 14.04 -20.74 5.71
CA LYS A 6 14.47 -19.71 4.77
C LYS A 6 14.22 -18.33 5.40
N GLN A 7 15.30 -17.59 5.65
CA GLN A 7 15.25 -16.31 6.38
C GLN A 7 14.90 -15.12 5.48
N GLY A 8 14.74 -15.34 4.18
CA GLY A 8 14.41 -14.30 3.21
C GLY A 8 14.73 -14.75 1.78
N TYR A 9 14.55 -13.84 0.82
CA TYR A 9 15.03 -14.00 -0.55
C TYR A 9 16.42 -13.37 -0.70
N THR A 10 17.25 -14.01 -1.51
CA THR A 10 18.51 -13.46 -2.01
C THR A 10 18.26 -12.35 -3.03
N TYR A 11 19.22 -11.46 -3.24
CA TYR A 11 19.15 -10.44 -4.29
C TYR A 11 18.92 -11.05 -5.67
N GLU A 12 19.55 -12.18 -5.92
CA GLU A 12 19.50 -12.92 -7.18
C GLU A 12 18.08 -13.43 -7.46
N GLU A 13 17.33 -13.85 -6.44
CA GLU A 13 15.91 -14.23 -6.60
C GLU A 13 15.03 -13.03 -6.97
N TYR A 14 15.25 -11.85 -6.38
CA TYR A 14 14.57 -10.62 -6.80
C TYR A 14 14.93 -10.24 -8.25
N LYS A 15 16.21 -10.38 -8.62
CA LYS A 15 16.72 -10.07 -9.95
C LYS A 15 16.15 -11.00 -11.02
N VAL A 16 16.03 -12.30 -10.73
CA VAL A 16 15.38 -13.28 -11.63
C VAL A 16 13.96 -12.84 -11.97
N THR A 17 13.18 -12.43 -10.98
CA THR A 17 11.82 -11.96 -11.20
C THR A 17 11.77 -10.65 -12.00
N ALA A 18 12.63 -9.68 -11.65
CA ALA A 18 12.70 -8.40 -12.37
C ALA A 18 13.12 -8.59 -13.84
N ASP A 19 14.10 -9.44 -14.12
CA ASP A 19 14.56 -9.73 -15.48
C ASP A 19 13.51 -10.49 -16.29
N TRP A 20 12.81 -11.45 -15.67
CA TRP A 20 11.68 -12.11 -16.30
C TRP A 20 10.59 -11.11 -16.70
N LEU A 21 10.23 -10.17 -15.82
CA LEU A 21 9.25 -9.13 -16.13
C LEU A 21 9.74 -8.22 -17.28
N ARG A 22 10.99 -7.74 -17.22
CA ARG A 22 11.60 -6.90 -18.28
C ARG A 22 11.62 -7.58 -19.64
N ALA A 23 11.84 -8.89 -19.68
CA ALA A 23 11.86 -9.67 -20.92
C ALA A 23 10.45 -9.86 -21.51
N ASN A 24 9.41 -9.77 -20.69
CA ASN A 24 8.02 -10.04 -21.10
C ASN A 24 7.15 -8.78 -21.22
N THR A 25 7.69 -7.58 -21.00
CA THR A 25 7.00 -6.31 -21.25
C THR A 25 7.94 -5.22 -21.74
N GLU A 26 7.44 -4.36 -22.63
CA GLU A 26 8.15 -3.17 -23.11
C GLU A 26 8.03 -1.99 -22.12
N HIS A 27 7.06 -2.05 -21.20
CA HIS A 27 6.86 -1.01 -20.19
C HIS A 27 8.09 -0.86 -19.27
N ARG A 28 8.41 0.38 -18.90
CA ARG A 28 9.49 0.74 -17.97
C ARG A 28 8.90 1.64 -16.89
N PRO A 29 8.23 1.05 -15.89
CA PRO A 29 7.44 1.82 -14.96
C PRO A 29 8.33 2.61 -14.02
N LEU A 30 7.96 3.88 -13.80
CA LEU A 30 8.59 4.74 -12.79
C LEU A 30 7.72 4.88 -11.54
N ILE A 31 6.46 4.44 -11.64
CA ILE A 31 5.45 4.51 -10.58
C ILE A 31 4.91 3.10 -10.34
N ALA A 32 4.94 2.64 -9.09
CA ALA A 32 4.19 1.47 -8.65
C ALA A 32 2.93 1.90 -7.90
N ILE A 33 1.81 1.24 -8.16
CA ILE A 33 0.54 1.47 -7.46
C ILE A 33 0.13 0.17 -6.77
N ILE A 34 0.11 0.14 -5.44
CA ILE A 34 -0.33 -1.04 -4.69
C ILE A 34 -1.79 -0.86 -4.31
N CYS A 35 -2.64 -1.57 -5.04
CA CYS A 35 -4.09 -1.41 -5.05
C CYS A 35 -4.71 -2.29 -3.91
N GLY A 36 -5.30 -1.65 -2.88
CA GLY A 36 -5.91 -2.32 -1.72
C GLY A 36 -7.31 -2.90 -1.98
N SER A 37 -7.95 -3.44 -0.93
CA SER A 37 -9.31 -4.03 -1.02
C SER A 37 -10.34 -3.01 -1.51
N GLY A 38 -11.11 -3.38 -2.54
CA GLY A 38 -12.09 -2.48 -3.17
C GLY A 38 -11.50 -1.42 -4.10
N LEU A 39 -10.16 -1.38 -4.27
CA LEU A 39 -9.44 -0.35 -5.04
C LEU A 39 -8.81 -0.91 -6.33
N GLY A 40 -9.21 -2.12 -6.73
CA GLY A 40 -8.67 -2.80 -7.91
C GLY A 40 -8.99 -2.11 -9.24
N GLY A 41 -10.01 -1.25 -9.29
CA GLY A 41 -10.38 -0.46 -10.48
C GLY A 41 -9.25 0.44 -10.99
N LEU A 42 -8.32 0.84 -10.10
CA LEU A 42 -7.12 1.61 -10.47
C LEU A 42 -6.25 0.92 -11.52
N ALA A 43 -6.24 -0.42 -11.56
CA ALA A 43 -5.51 -1.14 -12.60
C ALA A 43 -6.20 -1.06 -13.96
N GLU A 44 -7.54 -1.01 -13.96
CA GLU A 44 -8.38 -1.07 -15.17
C GLU A 44 -8.31 0.24 -15.98
N ILE A 45 -8.01 1.36 -15.33
CA ILE A 45 -7.87 2.67 -15.99
C ILE A 45 -6.51 2.85 -16.70
N LEU A 46 -5.57 1.92 -16.54
CA LEU A 46 -4.31 1.95 -17.28
C LEU A 46 -4.56 1.71 -18.77
N LYS A 47 -3.85 2.43 -19.64
CA LYS A 47 -3.84 2.23 -21.09
C LYS A 47 -2.70 1.30 -21.50
N ASP A 48 -2.81 0.70 -22.68
CA ASP A 48 -1.78 -0.16 -23.30
C ASP A 48 -1.33 -1.30 -22.38
N GLN A 49 -2.29 -1.96 -21.73
CA GLN A 49 -2.02 -2.86 -20.63
C GLN A 49 -1.23 -4.11 -21.04
N LYS A 50 -0.27 -4.50 -20.19
CA LYS A 50 0.30 -5.85 -20.15
C LYS A 50 0.03 -6.46 -18.78
N VAL A 51 -0.74 -7.54 -18.76
CA VAL A 51 -1.21 -8.18 -17.53
C VAL A 51 -0.47 -9.49 -17.32
N PHE A 52 -0.05 -9.74 -16.08
CA PHE A 52 0.53 -11.01 -15.63
C PHE A 52 -0.26 -11.54 -14.43
N SER A 53 -0.63 -12.81 -14.44
CA SER A 53 -1.11 -13.46 -13.21
C SER A 53 0.07 -13.62 -12.26
N TYR A 54 -0.15 -13.43 -10.95
CA TYR A 54 0.92 -13.68 -9.97
C TYR A 54 1.46 -15.11 -10.01
N SER A 55 0.62 -16.08 -10.41
CA SER A 55 1.02 -17.48 -10.59
C SER A 55 2.11 -17.69 -11.65
N ASP A 56 2.20 -16.79 -12.62
CA ASP A 56 3.09 -16.94 -13.78
C ASP A 56 4.43 -16.23 -13.53
N ILE A 57 4.50 -15.39 -12.50
CA ILE A 57 5.67 -14.58 -12.17
C ILE A 57 6.57 -15.39 -11.22
N PRO A 58 7.85 -15.61 -11.57
CA PRO A 58 8.78 -16.31 -10.69
C PRO A 58 8.84 -15.69 -9.29
N ASN A 59 8.83 -16.53 -8.25
CA ASN A 59 8.94 -16.16 -6.83
C ASN A 59 7.77 -15.34 -6.24
N PHE A 60 6.76 -14.97 -7.03
CA PHE A 60 5.59 -14.25 -6.52
C PHE A 60 4.69 -15.17 -5.69
N LEU A 61 4.01 -14.56 -4.70
CA LEU A 61 2.97 -15.21 -3.93
C LEU A 61 1.65 -15.27 -4.70
N GLN A 62 0.76 -16.17 -4.27
CA GLN A 62 -0.63 -16.17 -4.69
C GLN A 62 -1.49 -15.38 -3.70
N SER A 63 -2.41 -14.57 -4.23
CA SER A 63 -3.38 -13.84 -3.41
C SER A 63 -4.53 -14.77 -3.03
N THR A 64 -4.91 -14.81 -1.75
CA THR A 64 -5.98 -15.69 -1.25
C THR A 64 -7.21 -14.94 -0.75
N VAL A 65 -7.10 -13.62 -0.56
CA VAL A 65 -8.19 -12.76 -0.07
C VAL A 65 -9.19 -12.40 -1.18
N GLN A 66 -10.49 -12.45 -0.85
CA GLN A 66 -11.56 -12.02 -1.75
C GLN A 66 -11.42 -10.54 -2.13
N GLY A 67 -11.66 -10.20 -3.40
CA GLY A 67 -11.50 -8.84 -3.92
C GLY A 67 -10.07 -8.50 -4.36
N HIS A 68 -9.12 -9.42 -4.23
CA HIS A 68 -7.76 -9.29 -4.75
C HIS A 68 -7.61 -10.17 -5.99
N ALA A 69 -7.49 -9.55 -7.17
CA ALA A 69 -7.51 -10.26 -8.45
C ALA A 69 -6.25 -11.12 -8.69
N GLY A 70 -5.15 -10.82 -7.99
CA GLY A 70 -3.90 -11.58 -8.10
C GLY A 70 -3.16 -11.30 -9.42
N ARG A 71 -3.20 -10.05 -9.90
CA ARG A 71 -2.62 -9.67 -11.19
C ARG A 71 -1.65 -8.50 -11.04
N LEU A 72 -0.54 -8.55 -11.78
CA LEU A 72 0.38 -7.44 -11.97
C LEU A 72 0.10 -6.79 -13.33
N VAL A 73 -0.32 -5.53 -13.32
CA VAL A 73 -0.77 -4.81 -14.52
C VAL A 73 0.21 -3.68 -14.83
N PHE A 74 0.92 -3.79 -15.95
CA PHE A 74 1.72 -2.72 -16.51
C PHE A 74 0.87 -1.92 -17.50
N GLY A 75 1.10 -0.63 -17.60
CA GLY A 75 0.42 0.23 -18.56
C GLY A 75 0.83 1.68 -18.43
N THR A 76 0.11 2.57 -19.10
CA THR A 76 0.30 4.01 -19.00
C THR A 76 -0.89 4.69 -18.32
N LEU A 77 -0.61 5.65 -17.44
CA LEU A 77 -1.62 6.51 -16.82
C LEU A 77 -1.22 7.96 -17.07
N ASN A 78 -2.02 8.69 -17.85
CA ASN A 78 -1.72 10.06 -18.29
C ASN A 78 -0.29 10.21 -18.86
N GLY A 79 0.09 9.27 -19.73
CA GLY A 79 1.40 9.25 -20.39
C GLY A 79 2.57 8.73 -19.53
N LYS A 80 2.33 8.35 -18.27
CA LYS A 80 3.38 7.83 -17.37
C LYS A 80 3.30 6.32 -17.25
N SER A 81 4.43 5.65 -17.46
CA SER A 81 4.50 4.19 -17.33
C SER A 81 4.38 3.78 -15.86
N CYS A 82 3.41 2.92 -15.57
CA CYS A 82 3.03 2.47 -14.23
C CYS A 82 2.98 0.94 -14.17
N VAL A 83 3.13 0.41 -12.96
CA VAL A 83 2.80 -0.98 -12.62
C VAL A 83 1.82 -0.98 -11.43
N CYS A 84 0.62 -1.55 -11.56
CA CYS A 84 -0.30 -1.77 -10.42
C CYS A 84 -0.26 -3.23 -9.97
N MET A 85 -0.14 -3.42 -8.66
CA MET A 85 -0.50 -4.67 -7.99
C MET A 85 -2.01 -4.68 -7.77
N GLN A 86 -2.74 -5.42 -8.59
CA GLN A 86 -4.20 -5.54 -8.44
C GLN A 86 -4.52 -6.65 -7.43
N GLY A 87 -4.45 -6.26 -6.17
CA GLY A 87 -4.48 -7.14 -5.02
C GLY A 87 -3.08 -7.26 -4.39
N ARG A 88 -2.98 -6.97 -3.10
CA ARG A 88 -1.78 -7.17 -2.27
C ARG A 88 -1.85 -8.46 -1.45
N PHE A 89 -0.74 -8.76 -0.78
CA PHE A 89 -0.61 -9.83 0.19
C PHE A 89 -0.59 -9.28 1.61
N HIS A 90 -1.04 -10.07 2.58
CA HIS A 90 -1.16 -9.66 3.98
C HIS A 90 -0.53 -10.69 4.91
N MET A 91 -0.06 -10.21 6.06
CA MET A 91 0.53 -11.06 7.09
C MET A 91 -0.48 -12.07 7.66
N TYR A 92 -1.76 -11.69 7.79
CA TYR A 92 -2.81 -12.59 8.28
C TYR A 92 -3.12 -13.76 7.33
N GLU A 93 -2.63 -13.75 6.08
CA GLU A 93 -2.71 -14.90 5.17
C GLU A 93 -1.70 -16.00 5.54
N GLY A 94 -0.87 -15.78 6.57
CA GLY A 94 0.15 -16.72 7.05
C GLY A 94 1.52 -16.54 6.39
N TYR A 95 1.66 -15.59 5.48
CA TYR A 95 2.93 -15.26 4.86
C TYR A 95 3.81 -14.41 5.80
N PRO A 96 5.11 -14.72 5.94
CA PRO A 96 6.03 -13.85 6.65
C PRO A 96 6.19 -12.51 5.90
N ILE A 97 6.47 -11.45 6.64
CA ILE A 97 6.42 -10.08 6.09
C ILE A 97 7.38 -9.89 4.90
N TRP A 98 8.55 -10.53 4.90
CA TRP A 98 9.50 -10.46 3.79
C TRP A 98 8.96 -11.05 2.47
N GLN A 99 7.99 -11.97 2.51
CA GLN A 99 7.30 -12.47 1.32
C GLN A 99 6.24 -11.49 0.81
N ILE A 100 5.41 -10.93 1.70
CA ILE A 100 4.35 -10.01 1.27
C ILE A 100 4.93 -8.71 0.69
N THR A 101 6.11 -8.29 1.15
CA THR A 101 6.82 -7.12 0.61
C THR A 101 7.75 -7.45 -0.57
N PHE A 102 7.82 -8.70 -1.02
CA PHE A 102 8.70 -9.11 -2.12
C PHE A 102 8.57 -8.24 -3.38
N PRO A 103 7.35 -7.89 -3.85
CA PRO A 103 7.19 -7.10 -5.07
C PRO A 103 7.85 -5.72 -5.02
N ILE A 104 8.01 -5.12 -3.84
CA ILE A 104 8.56 -3.77 -3.70
C ILE A 104 10.04 -3.71 -4.09
N ARG A 105 10.83 -4.73 -3.74
CA ARG A 105 12.23 -4.84 -4.20
C ARG A 105 12.31 -5.17 -5.69
N VAL A 106 11.38 -5.95 -6.23
CA VAL A 106 11.28 -6.16 -7.68
C VAL A 106 10.99 -4.84 -8.39
N PHE A 107 10.09 -4.00 -7.87
CA PHE A 107 9.82 -2.68 -8.43
C PHE A 107 11.03 -1.76 -8.41
N GLN A 108 11.84 -1.79 -7.35
CA GLN A 108 13.11 -1.05 -7.31
C GLN A 108 14.02 -1.49 -8.45
N LEU A 109 14.18 -2.80 -8.65
CA LEU A 109 14.97 -3.33 -9.75
C LEU A 109 14.38 -2.94 -11.10
N LEU A 110 13.06 -2.86 -11.26
CA LEU A 110 12.43 -2.39 -12.50
C LEU A 110 12.63 -0.89 -12.79
N GLY A 111 13.16 -0.12 -11.84
CA GLY A 111 13.42 1.31 -11.98
C GLY A 111 12.32 2.21 -11.39
N VAL A 112 11.39 1.65 -10.62
CA VAL A 112 10.35 2.43 -9.94
C VAL A 112 10.97 3.40 -8.95
N GLN A 113 10.55 4.66 -9.03
CA GLN A 113 11.03 5.75 -8.18
C GLN A 113 9.98 6.20 -7.16
N THR A 114 8.69 6.00 -7.47
CA THR A 114 7.57 6.39 -6.60
C THR A 114 6.62 5.22 -6.36
N ALA A 115 6.35 4.90 -5.10
CA ALA A 115 5.33 3.94 -4.70
C ALA A 115 4.08 4.66 -4.17
N ILE A 116 2.94 4.37 -4.78
CA ILE A 116 1.62 4.80 -4.34
C ILE A 116 0.96 3.61 -3.64
N VAL A 117 0.72 3.73 -2.34
CA VAL A 117 0.07 2.67 -1.54
C VAL A 117 -1.35 3.08 -1.20
N THR A 118 -2.32 2.25 -1.55
CA THR A 118 -3.73 2.49 -1.24
C THR A 118 -4.31 1.39 -0.36
N ASN A 119 -5.16 1.71 0.61
CA ASN A 119 -5.80 0.69 1.45
C ASN A 119 -7.22 1.08 1.86
N ALA A 120 -7.98 0.09 2.30
CA ALA A 120 -9.16 0.30 3.14
C ALA A 120 -8.71 0.37 4.61
N ALA A 121 -9.36 1.24 5.39
CA ALA A 121 -9.06 1.44 6.80
C ALA A 121 -10.31 1.74 7.62
N GLY A 122 -10.29 1.33 8.89
CA GLY A 122 -11.26 1.77 9.88
C GLY A 122 -10.88 3.16 10.43
N GLY A 123 -11.84 4.09 10.45
CA GLY A 123 -11.64 5.42 11.01
C GLY A 123 -11.66 5.40 12.54
N LEU A 124 -10.54 5.78 13.17
CA LEU A 124 -10.41 5.98 14.62
C LEU A 124 -10.67 7.43 15.02
N ASN A 125 -10.38 8.35 14.12
CA ASN A 125 -10.73 9.76 14.29
C ASN A 125 -12.24 9.93 14.10
N GLU A 126 -12.92 10.50 15.11
CA GLU A 126 -14.38 10.65 15.11
C GLU A 126 -14.89 11.65 14.08
N ASP A 127 -14.03 12.57 13.63
CA ASP A 127 -14.33 13.56 12.58
C ASP A 127 -14.30 12.95 11.17
N TYR A 128 -13.90 11.69 11.03
CA TYR A 128 -13.86 11.00 9.74
C TYR A 128 -15.19 10.30 9.47
N GLU A 129 -15.60 10.36 8.21
CA GLU A 129 -16.80 9.71 7.69
C GLU A 129 -16.46 8.53 6.78
N VAL A 130 -17.40 7.60 6.66
CA VAL A 130 -17.29 6.51 5.68
C VAL A 130 -17.25 7.11 4.28
N GLY A 131 -16.24 6.72 3.51
CA GLY A 131 -15.94 7.23 2.18
C GLY A 131 -14.97 8.40 2.14
N ASP A 132 -14.49 8.90 3.30
CA ASP A 132 -13.38 9.84 3.34
C ASP A 132 -12.09 9.22 2.80
N MET A 133 -11.26 10.04 2.16
CA MET A 133 -9.91 9.68 1.74
C MET A 133 -8.91 10.33 2.69
N MET A 134 -8.13 9.54 3.43
CA MET A 134 -7.09 10.03 4.32
C MET A 134 -5.72 9.92 3.66
N LEU A 135 -5.05 11.05 3.46
CA LEU A 135 -3.62 11.09 3.19
C LEU A 135 -2.87 10.55 4.41
N ILE A 136 -2.02 9.55 4.20
CA ILE A 136 -1.19 9.01 5.28
C ILE A 136 0.02 9.93 5.45
N LYS A 137 0.06 10.67 6.58
CA LYS A 137 1.22 11.55 6.91
C LYS A 137 2.30 10.83 7.70
N ASP A 138 1.92 9.78 8.44
CA ASP A 138 2.80 8.99 9.29
C ASP A 138 2.15 7.63 9.64
N HIS A 139 2.88 6.73 10.29
CA HIS A 139 2.34 5.46 10.77
C HIS A 139 2.77 5.02 12.17
N LEU A 140 1.96 4.15 12.77
CA LEU A 140 2.35 3.31 13.90
C LEU A 140 2.57 1.86 13.41
N ASN A 141 3.79 1.35 13.56
CA ASN A 141 4.15 0.00 13.15
C ASN A 141 4.18 -0.97 14.34
N LEU A 142 2.99 -1.38 14.82
CA LEU A 142 2.89 -2.24 16.01
C LEU A 142 3.58 -3.61 15.85
N PRO A 143 3.44 -4.34 14.72
CA PRO A 143 4.23 -5.54 14.49
C PRO A 143 5.74 -5.27 14.52
N GLY A 144 6.17 -4.13 13.98
CA GLY A 144 7.57 -3.71 13.99
C GLY A 144 8.15 -3.51 15.39
N PHE A 145 7.37 -2.93 16.33
CA PHE A 145 7.81 -2.80 17.73
C PHE A 145 8.04 -4.15 18.41
N ALA A 146 7.30 -5.19 18.00
CA ALA A 146 7.49 -6.55 18.48
C ALA A 146 8.59 -7.33 17.73
N GLY A 147 9.35 -6.67 16.84
CA GLY A 147 10.40 -7.29 16.04
C GLY A 147 9.89 -8.05 14.81
N ASN A 148 8.63 -7.87 14.42
CA ASN A 148 8.10 -8.41 13.16
C ASN A 148 8.11 -7.32 12.08
N SER A 149 9.23 -7.23 11.35
CA SER A 149 9.50 -6.19 10.35
C SER A 149 10.16 -6.79 9.10
N PRO A 150 9.91 -6.25 7.89
CA PRO A 150 10.50 -6.80 6.65
C PRO A 150 12.02 -6.72 6.58
N LEU A 151 12.65 -5.89 7.43
CA LEU A 151 14.10 -5.66 7.44
C LEU A 151 14.84 -6.46 8.52
N VAL A 152 14.14 -7.34 9.23
CA VAL A 152 14.75 -8.31 10.17
C VAL A 152 15.56 -9.34 9.37
N GLY A 153 16.74 -9.70 9.88
CA GLY A 153 17.70 -10.54 9.17
C GLY A 153 18.89 -9.76 8.58
N PRO A 154 19.72 -10.38 7.74
CA PRO A 154 20.84 -9.71 7.08
C PRO A 154 20.41 -8.54 6.17
N ASN A 155 21.19 -7.45 6.13
CA ASN A 155 20.96 -6.36 5.18
C ASN A 155 21.76 -6.58 3.90
N ASP A 156 21.13 -6.31 2.75
CA ASP A 156 21.81 -6.23 1.46
C ASP A 156 21.93 -4.76 1.04
N GLU A 157 23.17 -4.26 1.02
CA GLU A 157 23.47 -2.86 0.74
C GLU A 157 23.15 -2.45 -0.70
N ARG A 158 22.92 -3.42 -1.61
CA ARG A 158 22.46 -3.15 -2.98
C ARG A 158 21.03 -2.58 -3.03
N PHE A 159 20.22 -2.84 -2.00
CA PHE A 159 18.88 -2.24 -1.88
C PHE A 159 18.90 -0.95 -1.06
N GLY A 160 19.60 -0.95 0.07
CA GLY A 160 19.53 0.18 0.99
C GLY A 160 20.38 0.03 2.25
N PRO A 161 20.41 1.09 3.08
CA PRO A 161 21.22 1.11 4.30
C PRO A 161 20.67 0.15 5.34
N ARG A 162 21.53 -0.28 6.27
CA ARG A 162 21.11 -1.15 7.39
C ARG A 162 20.02 -0.52 8.27
N PHE A 163 20.08 0.80 8.46
CA PHE A 163 19.19 1.56 9.33
C PHE A 163 18.55 2.72 8.56
N PRO A 164 17.46 2.49 7.80
CA PRO A 164 16.79 3.56 7.06
C PRO A 164 16.04 4.51 8.01
N CYS A 165 16.05 5.80 7.68
CA CYS A 165 15.22 6.80 8.36
C CYS A 165 13.76 6.69 7.89
N MET A 166 12.82 6.78 8.83
CA MET A 166 11.38 6.71 8.53
C MET A 166 10.62 8.02 8.86
N SER A 167 11.28 9.05 9.41
CA SER A 167 10.62 10.31 9.78
C SER A 167 10.10 11.12 8.58
N ASP A 168 10.58 10.79 7.37
CA ASP A 168 10.17 11.37 6.10
C ASP A 168 9.55 10.33 5.17
N ALA A 169 9.08 9.20 5.72
CA ALA A 169 8.61 8.06 4.94
C ALA A 169 7.49 8.41 3.97
N TYR A 170 6.58 9.30 4.37
CA TYR A 170 5.50 9.79 3.53
C TYR A 170 5.85 11.17 2.99
N ASP A 171 6.18 11.22 1.70
CA ASP A 171 6.78 12.38 1.06
C ASP A 171 5.90 13.62 1.19
N ARG A 172 6.44 14.67 1.80
CA ARG A 172 5.70 15.89 2.11
C ARG A 172 5.21 16.61 0.86
N ASP A 173 5.98 16.60 -0.22
CA ASP A 173 5.62 17.32 -1.44
C ASP A 173 4.58 16.53 -2.25
N LEU A 174 4.63 15.20 -2.20
CA LEU A 174 3.54 14.36 -2.72
C LEU A 174 2.23 14.61 -1.96
N ARG A 175 2.25 14.75 -0.64
CA ARG A 175 1.05 15.08 0.14
C ARG A 175 0.48 16.46 -0.20
N LYS A 176 1.33 17.48 -0.33
CA LYS A 176 0.90 18.81 -0.80
C LYS A 176 0.30 18.77 -2.20
N LEU A 177 0.92 18.01 -3.11
CA LEU A 177 0.40 17.84 -4.47
C LEU A 177 -0.99 17.20 -4.44
N ALA A 178 -1.20 16.17 -3.63
CA ALA A 178 -2.51 15.53 -3.47
C ALA A 178 -3.56 16.52 -2.92
N GLN A 179 -3.22 17.37 -1.94
CA GLN A 179 -4.12 18.41 -1.44
C GLN A 179 -4.50 19.44 -2.53
N THR A 180 -3.57 19.80 -3.41
CA THR A 180 -3.85 20.66 -4.57
C THR A 180 -4.78 19.97 -5.56
N VAL A 181 -4.51 18.71 -5.90
CA VAL A 181 -5.37 17.90 -6.79
C VAL A 181 -6.78 17.77 -6.21
N ALA A 182 -6.92 17.51 -4.92
CA ALA A 182 -8.23 17.41 -4.29
C ALA A 182 -9.00 18.74 -4.35
N ARG A 183 -8.34 19.90 -4.15
CA ARG A 183 -9.00 21.20 -4.34
C ARG A 183 -9.51 21.40 -5.76
N GLU A 184 -8.69 21.08 -6.75
CA GLU A 184 -9.05 21.22 -8.18
C GLU A 184 -10.21 20.29 -8.57
N LEU A 185 -10.27 19.09 -7.98
CA LEU A 185 -11.35 18.13 -8.22
C LEU A 185 -12.62 18.40 -7.39
N GLY A 186 -12.58 19.35 -6.45
CA GLY A 186 -13.68 19.62 -5.51
C GLY A 186 -13.82 18.55 -4.42
N PHE A 187 -12.74 17.85 -4.07
CA PHE A 187 -12.73 16.74 -3.10
C PHE A 187 -12.25 17.15 -1.70
N SER A 188 -12.00 18.44 -1.46
CA SER A 188 -11.43 18.94 -0.20
C SER A 188 -12.24 18.54 1.03
N ASP A 189 -13.56 18.46 0.94
CA ASP A 189 -14.44 18.21 2.09
C ASP A 189 -14.25 16.80 2.68
N PHE A 190 -13.90 15.83 1.83
CA PHE A 190 -13.69 14.43 2.18
C PHE A 190 -12.23 13.98 1.99
N LEU A 191 -11.30 14.93 1.85
CA LEU A 191 -9.86 14.67 1.93
C LEU A 191 -9.37 15.01 3.35
N LYS A 192 -8.90 13.99 4.07
CA LYS A 192 -8.32 14.10 5.41
C LYS A 192 -6.81 13.85 5.35
N GLU A 193 -6.12 14.08 6.47
CA GLU A 193 -4.70 13.74 6.62
C GLU A 193 -4.42 13.25 8.04
N GLY A 194 -3.81 12.08 8.19
CA GLY A 194 -3.73 11.39 9.48
C GLY A 194 -2.67 10.30 9.59
N VAL A 195 -2.52 9.80 10.82
CA VAL A 195 -1.60 8.72 11.18
C VAL A 195 -2.27 7.36 11.00
N TYR A 196 -1.66 6.47 10.24
CA TYR A 196 -2.16 5.11 10.01
C TYR A 196 -1.52 4.10 10.95
N SER A 197 -2.30 3.31 11.69
CA SER A 197 -1.77 2.20 12.47
C SER A 197 -1.93 0.88 11.73
N VAL A 198 -0.83 0.13 11.59
CA VAL A 198 -0.92 -1.27 11.12
C VAL A 198 -1.06 -2.21 12.31
N VAL A 199 -2.03 -3.12 12.23
CA VAL A 199 -2.23 -4.26 13.14
C VAL A 199 -2.16 -5.58 12.37
N GLY A 200 -2.04 -6.69 13.08
CA GLY A 200 -1.86 -8.00 12.44
C GLY A 200 -3.11 -8.57 11.76
N GLY A 201 -4.30 -8.35 12.33
CA GLY A 201 -5.52 -9.03 11.89
C GLY A 201 -5.50 -10.54 12.14
N PRO A 202 -6.45 -11.32 11.57
CA PRO A 202 -7.51 -10.88 10.67
C PRO A 202 -8.78 -10.40 11.38
N SER A 203 -8.88 -10.56 12.71
CA SER A 203 -9.99 -9.99 13.48
C SER A 203 -9.92 -8.47 13.42
N PHE A 204 -11.08 -7.82 13.25
CA PHE A 204 -11.22 -6.40 13.51
C PHE A 204 -10.96 -6.09 14.99
N GLU A 205 -10.68 -4.83 15.26
CA GLU A 205 -10.30 -4.35 16.58
C GLU A 205 -11.49 -4.40 17.55
N THR A 206 -11.20 -4.75 18.80
CA THR A 206 -12.11 -4.57 19.93
C THR A 206 -12.22 -3.09 20.31
N ILE A 207 -13.26 -2.72 21.05
CA ILE A 207 -13.44 -1.35 21.55
C ILE A 207 -12.22 -0.86 22.34
N ALA A 208 -11.64 -1.73 23.19
CA ALA A 208 -10.47 -1.37 23.98
C ALA A 208 -9.23 -1.11 23.10
N GLU A 209 -9.03 -1.90 22.05
CA GLU A 209 -7.96 -1.72 21.08
C GLU A 209 -8.16 -0.42 20.28
N CYS A 210 -9.38 -0.15 19.77
CA CYS A 210 -9.69 1.11 19.09
C CYS A 210 -9.36 2.33 19.97
N GLN A 211 -9.82 2.30 21.23
CA GLN A 211 -9.56 3.37 22.21
C GLN A 211 -8.06 3.52 22.50
N MET A 212 -7.32 2.42 22.61
CA MET A 212 -5.87 2.44 22.77
C MET A 212 -5.19 3.09 21.57
N LEU A 213 -5.49 2.66 20.34
CA LEU A 213 -4.86 3.18 19.12
C LEU A 213 -5.14 4.68 18.95
N LYS A 214 -6.38 5.11 19.22
CA LYS A 214 -6.76 6.53 19.21
C LYS A 214 -5.95 7.33 20.25
N ARG A 215 -5.79 6.82 21.47
CA ARG A 215 -4.97 7.46 22.52
C ARG A 215 -3.48 7.53 22.15
N LEU A 216 -2.99 6.58 21.34
CA LEU A 216 -1.64 6.62 20.78
C LEU A 216 -1.50 7.59 19.59
N GLY A 217 -2.59 8.24 19.17
CA GLY A 217 -2.60 9.25 18.11
C GLY A 217 -2.83 8.70 16.71
N ALA A 218 -3.33 7.46 16.56
CA ALA A 218 -3.75 6.95 15.27
C ALA A 218 -5.11 7.52 14.83
N ASP A 219 -5.20 7.93 13.57
CA ASP A 219 -6.44 8.44 12.95
C ASP A 219 -7.19 7.34 12.18
N ALA A 220 -6.46 6.35 11.66
CA ALA A 220 -7.03 5.19 10.99
C ALA A 220 -6.23 3.91 11.32
N VAL A 221 -6.89 2.76 11.22
CA VAL A 221 -6.28 1.43 11.45
C VAL A 221 -6.54 0.50 10.27
N GLY A 222 -5.56 -0.35 9.97
CA GLY A 222 -5.76 -1.47 9.06
C GLY A 222 -4.63 -2.48 9.14
N MET A 223 -4.57 -3.38 8.15
CA MET A 223 -3.80 -4.62 8.23
C MET A 223 -2.75 -4.76 7.11
N SER A 224 -2.31 -3.65 6.51
CA SER A 224 -1.37 -3.66 5.38
C SER A 224 -0.52 -2.39 5.32
N THR A 225 0.09 -2.12 4.17
CA THR A 225 0.69 -0.84 3.77
C THR A 225 2.03 -0.54 4.40
N VAL A 226 2.12 -0.52 5.74
CA VAL A 226 3.31 -0.04 6.46
C VAL A 226 4.56 -0.84 6.11
N HIS A 227 4.43 -2.14 5.90
CA HIS A 227 5.55 -3.00 5.52
C HIS A 227 6.03 -2.71 4.10
N GLU A 228 5.12 -2.49 3.14
CA GLU A 228 5.50 -2.06 1.78
C GLU A 228 6.20 -0.69 1.81
N VAL A 229 5.72 0.25 2.65
CA VAL A 229 6.34 1.58 2.83
C VAL A 229 7.76 1.46 3.36
N ILE A 230 7.99 0.65 4.40
CA ILE A 230 9.34 0.44 4.96
C ILE A 230 10.30 -0.08 3.90
N VAL A 231 9.89 -1.06 3.08
CA VAL A 231 10.76 -1.60 2.03
C VAL A 231 10.96 -0.60 0.89
N ALA A 232 9.93 0.17 0.51
CA ALA A 232 10.07 1.21 -0.51
C ALA A 232 11.06 2.30 -0.06
N ARG A 233 11.00 2.73 1.20
CA ARG A 233 11.93 3.70 1.78
C ARG A 233 13.34 3.15 1.95
N HIS A 234 13.48 1.90 2.37
CA HIS A 234 14.77 1.21 2.37
C HIS A 234 15.42 1.24 0.98
N CYS A 235 14.62 1.00 -0.07
CA CYS A 235 14.99 1.06 -1.47
C CYS A 235 15.17 2.48 -2.05
N GLY A 236 15.03 3.54 -1.25
CA GLY A 236 15.17 4.93 -1.70
C GLY A 236 14.00 5.48 -2.52
N MET A 237 12.87 4.78 -2.63
CA MET A 237 11.69 5.28 -3.35
C MET A 237 10.98 6.39 -2.56
N ARG A 238 10.36 7.34 -3.27
CA ARG A 238 9.36 8.25 -2.71
C ARG A 238 8.06 7.47 -2.47
N VAL A 239 7.34 7.80 -1.41
CA VAL A 239 6.09 7.11 -1.07
C VAL A 239 4.95 8.11 -0.89
N PHE A 240 3.82 7.80 -1.51
CA PHE A 240 2.53 8.45 -1.28
C PHE A 240 1.53 7.42 -0.77
N GLY A 241 0.85 7.72 0.34
CA GLY A 241 -0.11 6.81 0.97
C GLY A 241 -1.51 7.40 1.05
N LEU A 242 -2.51 6.59 0.73
CA LEU A 242 -3.93 6.98 0.73
C LEU A 242 -4.79 5.86 1.32
N SER A 243 -5.50 6.14 2.41
CA SER A 243 -6.50 5.24 2.97
C SER A 243 -7.90 5.70 2.57
N LEU A 244 -8.75 4.77 2.14
CA LEU A 244 -10.19 4.96 2.09
C LEU A 244 -10.76 4.54 3.44
N ILE A 245 -11.47 5.44 4.11
CA ILE A 245 -12.18 5.13 5.35
C ILE A 245 -13.42 4.33 4.98
N THR A 246 -13.39 3.03 5.23
CA THR A 246 -14.45 2.10 4.79
C THR A 246 -15.47 1.77 5.86
N ASN A 247 -15.15 2.08 7.11
CA ASN A 247 -16.03 1.95 8.25
C ASN A 247 -15.54 2.88 9.36
N LYS A 248 -16.42 3.24 10.30
CA LYS A 248 -16.00 3.85 11.57
C LYS A 248 -15.67 2.76 12.58
N ALA A 249 -14.57 2.91 13.29
CA ALA A 249 -14.20 1.98 14.36
C ALA A 249 -15.25 2.06 15.49
N VAL A 250 -15.69 0.91 16.00
CA VAL A 250 -16.64 0.86 17.10
C VAL A 250 -15.88 1.15 18.40
N MET A 251 -16.24 2.26 19.06
CA MET A 251 -15.54 2.76 20.25
C MET A 251 -16.46 2.93 21.48
N ASP A 252 -17.74 2.59 21.33
CA ASP A 252 -18.77 2.66 22.36
C ASP A 252 -19.33 1.25 22.62
N TYR A 253 -19.40 0.85 23.89
CA TYR A 253 -19.92 -0.45 24.33
C TYR A 253 -21.43 -0.59 24.15
N ASP A 254 -22.17 0.52 24.05
CA ASP A 254 -23.61 0.51 23.78
C ASP A 254 -23.94 0.45 22.28
N SER A 255 -22.93 0.60 21.41
CA SER A 255 -23.10 0.52 19.96
C SER A 255 -23.45 -0.91 19.51
N LYS A 256 -24.38 -1.01 18.56
CA LYS A 256 -24.76 -2.27 17.91
C LYS A 256 -24.04 -2.50 16.58
N SER A 257 -23.28 -1.51 16.10
CA SER A 257 -22.57 -1.58 14.83
C SER A 257 -21.45 -2.62 14.90
N LYS A 258 -21.18 -3.29 13.78
CA LYS A 258 -20.10 -4.28 13.66
C LYS A 258 -19.40 -4.11 12.32
N ALA A 259 -18.08 -3.93 12.36
CA ALA A 259 -17.26 -3.94 11.16
C ALA A 259 -17.39 -5.31 10.46
N ASN A 260 -17.54 -5.26 9.14
CA ASN A 260 -17.65 -6.45 8.31
C ASN A 260 -17.04 -6.19 6.93
N HIS A 261 -16.58 -7.25 6.27
CA HIS A 261 -15.85 -7.12 5.01
C HIS A 261 -16.74 -6.69 3.83
N GLU A 262 -18.05 -6.97 3.89
CA GLU A 262 -18.98 -6.60 2.82
C GLU A 262 -19.16 -5.08 2.72
N GLU A 263 -19.31 -4.39 3.86
CA GLU A 263 -19.34 -2.93 3.95
C GLU A 263 -18.07 -2.31 3.35
N VAL A 264 -16.91 -2.91 3.64
CA VAL A 264 -15.62 -2.45 3.11
C VAL A 264 -15.59 -2.48 1.59
N LEU A 265 -16.03 -3.58 0.98
CA LEU A 265 -16.11 -3.70 -0.48
C LEU A 265 -17.15 -2.75 -1.08
N GLN A 266 -18.26 -2.53 -0.38
CA GLN A 266 -19.33 -1.63 -0.82
C GLN A 266 -18.85 -0.17 -0.88
N THR A 267 -18.24 0.34 0.19
CA THR A 267 -17.68 1.70 0.21
C THR A 267 -16.58 1.86 -0.85
N GLY A 268 -15.75 0.83 -1.05
CA GLY A 268 -14.77 0.80 -2.14
C GLY A 268 -15.40 1.03 -3.51
N ARG A 269 -16.51 0.34 -3.80
CA ARG A 269 -17.27 0.54 -5.06
C ARG A 269 -17.87 1.93 -5.17
N GLU A 270 -18.43 2.46 -4.09
CA GLU A 270 -19.08 3.78 -4.08
C GLU A 270 -18.09 4.93 -4.29
N ARG A 271 -16.84 4.78 -3.84
CA ARG A 271 -15.78 5.79 -3.98
C ARG A 271 -14.79 5.50 -5.10
N ALA A 272 -14.95 4.41 -5.85
CA ALA A 272 -14.02 3.98 -6.89
C ALA A 272 -13.76 5.09 -7.92
N SER A 273 -14.80 5.76 -8.42
CA SER A 273 -14.66 6.83 -9.42
C SER A 273 -13.86 8.03 -8.89
N GLN A 274 -14.12 8.46 -7.66
CA GLN A 274 -13.41 9.58 -7.03
C GLN A 274 -11.95 9.20 -6.77
N LEU A 275 -11.69 7.99 -6.30
CA LEU A 275 -10.33 7.47 -6.10
C LEU A 275 -9.55 7.37 -7.40
N GLU A 276 -10.16 6.82 -8.45
CA GLU A 276 -9.56 6.75 -9.79
C GLU A 276 -9.23 8.14 -10.33
N ARG A 277 -10.14 9.10 -10.21
CA ARG A 277 -9.89 10.49 -10.60
C ARG A 277 -8.77 11.12 -9.78
N MET A 278 -8.79 10.91 -8.47
CA MET A 278 -7.77 11.43 -7.55
C MET A 278 -6.37 10.90 -7.91
N ILE A 279 -6.21 9.58 -8.05
CA ILE A 279 -4.93 8.96 -8.39
C ILE A 279 -4.51 9.30 -9.82
N SER A 280 -5.43 9.32 -10.78
CA SER A 280 -5.14 9.69 -12.17
C SER A 280 -4.62 11.13 -12.27
N SER A 281 -5.32 12.10 -11.68
CA SER A 281 -4.90 13.51 -11.67
C SER A 281 -3.64 13.77 -10.84
N PHE A 282 -3.43 13.00 -9.76
CA PHE A 282 -2.19 13.00 -9.01
C PHE A 282 -1.03 12.51 -9.86
N VAL A 283 -1.17 11.34 -10.50
CA VAL A 283 -0.17 10.76 -11.39
C VAL A 283 0.13 11.70 -12.55
N GLU A 284 -0.86 12.34 -13.16
CA GLU A 284 -0.68 13.33 -14.22
C GLU A 284 0.30 14.46 -13.83
N ARG A 285 0.25 14.93 -12.57
CA ARG A 285 1.07 16.04 -12.06
C ARG A 285 2.38 15.61 -11.38
N LEU A 286 2.63 14.31 -11.22
CA LEU A 286 3.89 13.80 -10.67
C LEU A 286 5.09 14.15 -11.55
N GLU A 287 5.92 15.09 -11.15
CA GLU A 287 7.18 15.33 -11.85
C GLU A 287 8.15 14.18 -11.62
N HIS A 288 8.96 13.88 -12.64
CA HIS A 288 10.02 12.89 -12.51
C HIS A 288 11.11 13.45 -11.60
N ASN A 289 11.66 12.61 -10.72
CA ASN A 289 12.72 13.05 -9.85
C ASN A 289 14.01 13.14 -10.70
N ASN A 290 14.37 14.35 -11.14
CA ASN A 290 15.57 14.60 -11.96
C ASN A 290 16.88 14.52 -11.16
N ASN A 291 16.82 14.11 -9.88
CA ASN A 291 17.95 14.04 -8.96
C ASN A 291 18.38 12.59 -8.69
N VAL A 292 18.72 11.85 -9.75
CA VAL A 292 19.47 10.58 -9.66
C VAL A 292 20.75 10.71 -10.45
#